data_AF-A0A7Y1SWC4-F1
#
_entry.id   AF-A0A7Y1SWC4-F1
#
_cell.length_a   1.000
_cell.length_b   1.000
_cell.length_c   1.000
_cell.angle_alpha   90.00
_cell.angle_beta   90.00
_cell.angle_gamma   90.00
#
_symmetry.space_group_name_H-M   'P 1'
#
loop_
_entity.id
_entity.type
_entity.pdbx_description
1 polymer ?
#
loop_
_entity_poly.entity_id
_entity_poly.type
_entity_poly.pdbx_seq_one_letter_code
_entity_poly.pdbx_strand_id
1 'polypeptide(L)'
;MSQHGGTLQRPHSAEAKVVIRVSGGKATIVGAPGRWIGAWPLERLTFERLSVREFAFSPNGESWTFVSDDPAAFASAVGVSVDLRPNSRFGLGDRVKQARDEQRAGR
;
A
#
# COMPACT_ATOMS: atom_id res chain seq x y z
N MET A 1 19.02 -7.39 3.88
CA MET A 1 18.33 -7.53 2.57
C MET A 1 17.22 -8.54 2.76
N SER A 2 15.99 -8.19 2.40
CA SER A 2 14.81 -9.05 2.55
C SER A 2 14.17 -9.29 1.19
N GLN A 3 13.62 -10.47 0.98
CA GLN A 3 12.95 -10.87 -0.27
C GLN A 3 11.56 -11.39 0.04
N HIS A 4 10.56 -10.90 -0.70
CA HIS A 4 9.16 -11.21 -0.49
C HIS A 4 8.53 -11.66 -1.81
N GLY A 5 8.05 -12.90 -1.84
CA GLY A 5 7.29 -13.45 -2.96
C GLY A 5 5.82 -13.03 -2.90
N GLY A 6 5.20 -12.99 -4.07
CA GLY A 6 3.77 -12.81 -4.16
C GLY A 6 3.26 -12.66 -5.58
N THR A 7 2.02 -12.18 -5.68
CA THR A 7 1.38 -11.85 -6.95
C THR A 7 1.22 -10.33 -7.05
N LEU A 8 1.59 -9.74 -8.18
CA LEU A 8 1.42 -8.33 -8.47
C LEU A 8 0.33 -8.15 -9.52
N GLN A 9 -0.64 -7.31 -9.18
CA GLN A 9 -1.67 -6.83 -10.10
C GLN A 9 -1.35 -5.37 -10.46
N ARG A 10 -1.27 -5.11 -11.76
CA ARG A 10 -1.03 -3.79 -12.34
C ARG A 10 -2.29 -3.33 -13.07
N PRO A 11 -2.57 -2.04 -13.15
CA PRO A 11 -3.67 -1.54 -13.94
C PRO A 11 -3.43 -1.91 -15.41
N HIS A 12 -4.46 -2.43 -16.05
CA HIS A 12 -4.42 -2.88 -17.46
C HIS A 12 -3.42 -4.00 -17.75
N SER A 13 -3.06 -4.80 -16.76
CA SER A 13 -2.16 -5.95 -16.94
C SER A 13 -2.66 -7.15 -16.14
N ALA A 14 -2.37 -8.35 -16.66
CA ALA A 14 -2.64 -9.58 -15.94
C ALA A 14 -1.80 -9.65 -14.66
N GLU A 15 -2.35 -10.35 -13.66
CA GLU A 15 -1.63 -10.74 -12.47
C GLU A 15 -0.35 -11.51 -12.83
N ALA A 16 0.75 -11.16 -12.18
CA ALA A 16 2.04 -11.79 -12.42
C ALA A 16 2.67 -12.20 -11.09
N LYS A 17 3.29 -13.38 -11.05
CA LYS A 17 4.15 -13.75 -9.92
C LYS A 17 5.39 -12.85 -9.91
N VAL A 18 5.67 -12.24 -8.76
CA VAL A 18 6.80 -11.34 -8.59
C VAL A 18 7.54 -11.63 -7.29
N VAL A 19 8.73 -11.06 -7.23
CA VAL A 19 9.59 -11.00 -6.06
C VAL A 19 9.93 -9.54 -5.80
N ILE A 20 9.59 -9.05 -4.61
CA ILE A 20 9.98 -7.72 -4.13
C ILE A 20 11.18 -7.88 -3.18
N ARG A 21 12.30 -7.26 -3.55
CA ARG A 21 13.53 -7.22 -2.75
C ARG A 21 13.63 -5.85 -2.09
N VAL A 22 13.79 -5.84 -0.77
CA VAL A 22 13.98 -4.62 0.02
C VAL A 22 15.40 -4.59 0.57
N SER A 23 16.18 -3.58 0.19
CA SER A 23 17.56 -3.41 0.65
C SER A 23 17.98 -1.95 0.57
N GLY A 24 18.64 -1.45 1.63
CA GLY A 24 19.21 -0.10 1.65
C GLY A 24 18.21 1.01 1.33
N GLY A 25 16.97 0.91 1.84
CA GLY A 25 15.91 1.90 1.57
C GLY A 25 15.32 1.84 0.15
N LYS A 26 15.61 0.78 -0.63
CA LYS A 26 15.10 0.60 -1.99
C LYS A 26 14.26 -0.67 -2.12
N ALA A 27 13.12 -0.58 -2.80
CA ALA A 27 12.34 -1.73 -3.25
C ALA A 27 12.67 -2.03 -4.72
N THR A 28 13.02 -3.27 -5.02
CA THR A 28 13.27 -3.77 -6.38
C THR A 28 12.28 -4.87 -6.70
N ILE A 29 11.54 -4.74 -7.80
CA ILE A 29 10.49 -5.68 -8.18
C ILE A 29 10.93 -6.44 -9.43
N VAL A 30 10.87 -7.77 -9.34
CA VAL A 30 11.26 -8.70 -10.40
C VAL A 30 10.10 -9.66 -10.65
N GLY A 31 9.55 -9.68 -11.85
CA GLY A 31 8.54 -10.65 -12.27
C GLY A 31 9.16 -11.99 -12.63
N ALA A 32 8.39 -13.07 -12.52
CA ALA A 32 8.81 -14.39 -13.01
C ALA A 32 8.83 -14.42 -14.55
N PRO A 33 9.81 -15.08 -15.20
CA PRO A 33 10.95 -15.82 -14.65
C PRO A 33 12.24 -14.96 -14.56
N GLY A 34 12.24 -13.87 -13.81
CA GLY A 34 13.40 -12.97 -13.65
C GLY A 34 13.31 -11.66 -14.43
N ARG A 35 12.16 -11.33 -15.02
CA ARG A 35 11.93 -10.08 -15.73
C ARG A 35 12.00 -8.90 -14.76
N TRP A 36 12.95 -8.01 -14.94
CA TRP A 36 13.00 -6.77 -14.17
C TRP A 36 11.77 -5.90 -14.47
N ILE A 37 11.07 -5.47 -13.41
CA ILE A 37 9.89 -4.59 -13.52
C ILE A 37 10.28 -3.16 -13.17
N GLY A 38 11.03 -2.98 -12.08
CA GLY A 38 11.47 -1.66 -11.65
C GLY A 38 12.16 -1.65 -10.30
N ALA A 39 12.69 -0.48 -9.93
CA ALA A 39 13.23 -0.23 -8.60
C ALA A 39 12.95 1.21 -8.18
N TRP A 40 12.49 1.40 -6.95
CA TRP A 40 12.15 2.71 -6.41
C TRP A 40 12.64 2.84 -4.97
N PRO A 41 13.05 4.04 -4.54
CA PRO A 41 13.35 4.30 -3.14
C PRO A 41 12.05 4.22 -2.31
N LEU A 42 12.13 3.59 -1.15
CA LEU A 42 10.97 3.38 -0.25
C LEU A 42 10.36 4.70 0.20
N GLU A 43 11.15 5.76 0.36
CA GLU A 43 10.64 7.10 0.72
C GLU A 43 9.69 7.69 -0.34
N ARG A 44 9.72 7.19 -1.58
CA ARG A 44 8.81 7.57 -2.67
C ARG A 44 7.66 6.58 -2.86
N LEU A 45 7.64 5.48 -2.10
CA LEU A 45 6.59 4.47 -2.15
C LEU A 45 5.79 4.50 -0.86
N THR A 46 4.51 4.85 -0.97
CA THR A 46 3.57 4.66 0.13
C THR A 46 2.92 3.30 -0.03
N PHE A 47 3.15 2.41 0.93
CA PHE A 47 2.45 1.12 1.01
C PHE A 47 1.26 1.24 1.95
N GLU A 48 0.07 1.03 1.42
CA GLU A 48 -1.19 0.95 2.16
C GLU A 48 -1.62 -0.52 2.25
N ARG A 49 -1.99 -0.98 3.44
CA ARG A 49 -2.45 -2.36 3.62
C ARG A 49 -3.97 -2.42 3.47
N LEU A 50 -4.44 -2.99 2.36
CA LEU A 50 -5.87 -3.14 2.08
C LEU A 50 -6.49 -4.31 2.84
N SER A 51 -5.75 -5.42 2.97
CA SER A 51 -6.19 -6.65 3.64
C SER A 51 -5.04 -7.31 4.40
N VAL A 52 -5.30 -8.45 5.05
CA VAL A 52 -4.25 -9.23 5.73
C VAL A 52 -3.09 -9.56 4.79
N ARG A 53 -3.36 -9.83 3.50
CA ARG A 53 -2.35 -10.21 2.50
C ARG A 53 -2.09 -9.17 1.41
N GLU A 54 -2.93 -8.14 1.31
CA GLU A 54 -2.96 -7.23 0.16
C GLU A 54 -2.40 -5.86 0.53
N PHE A 55 -1.49 -5.37 -0.31
CA PHE A 55 -0.83 -4.08 -0.15
C PHE A 55 -0.97 -3.28 -1.43
N ALA A 56 -1.59 -2.12 -1.35
CA ALA A 56 -1.61 -1.14 -2.42
C ALA A 56 -0.38 -0.23 -2.34
N PHE A 57 0.19 0.12 -3.47
CA PHE A 57 1.27 1.09 -3.58
C PHE A 57 1.26 1.71 -4.98
N SER A 58 1.74 2.94 -5.10
CA SER A 58 1.64 3.69 -6.35
C SER A 58 3.01 4.16 -6.86
N PRO A 59 3.80 3.30 -7.54
CA PRO A 59 5.01 3.75 -8.19
C PRO A 59 4.65 4.72 -9.32
N ASN A 60 5.25 5.92 -9.32
CA ASN A 60 5.04 6.94 -10.34
C ASN A 60 3.56 7.35 -10.57
N GLY A 61 2.71 7.21 -9.54
CA GLY A 61 1.28 7.57 -9.62
C GLY A 61 0.36 6.48 -10.19
N GLU A 62 0.89 5.30 -10.52
CA GLU A 62 0.10 4.17 -11.02
C GLU A 62 -0.26 3.21 -9.88
N SER A 63 -1.53 2.96 -9.59
CA SER A 63 -1.95 2.13 -8.45
C SER A 63 -1.74 0.64 -8.69
N TRP A 64 -0.84 0.03 -7.94
CA TRP A 64 -0.50 -1.40 -8.01
C TRP A 64 -0.95 -2.11 -6.73
N THR A 65 -1.33 -3.38 -6.87
CA THR A 65 -1.70 -4.24 -5.73
C THR A 65 -0.74 -5.42 -5.66
N PHE A 66 -0.12 -5.61 -4.50
CA PHE A 66 0.72 -6.75 -4.21
C PHE A 66 0.06 -7.66 -3.16
N VAL A 67 -0.14 -8.92 -3.54
CA VAL A 67 -0.60 -9.98 -2.65
C VAL A 67 0.61 -10.76 -2.17
N SER A 68 1.01 -10.56 -0.92
CA SER A 68 2.21 -11.17 -0.36
C SER A 68 1.96 -12.60 0.12
N ASP A 69 2.90 -13.51 -0.16
CA ASP A 69 2.91 -14.86 0.40
C ASP A 69 3.24 -14.85 1.90
N ASP A 70 4.01 -13.85 2.37
CA ASP A 70 4.31 -13.60 3.79
C ASP A 70 4.07 -12.12 4.16
N PRO A 71 2.81 -11.76 4.47
CA PRO A 71 2.44 -10.37 4.68
C PRO A 71 3.01 -9.77 5.96
N ALA A 72 3.29 -10.58 6.99
CA ALA A 72 3.84 -10.09 8.24
C ALA A 72 5.29 -9.64 8.05
N ALA A 73 6.10 -10.48 7.39
CA ALA A 73 7.48 -10.13 7.05
C ALA A 73 7.54 -8.94 6.09
N PHE A 74 6.64 -8.91 5.09
CA PHE A 74 6.60 -7.80 4.13
C PHE A 74 6.23 -6.48 4.80
N ALA A 75 5.19 -6.46 5.64
CA ALA A 75 4.75 -5.25 6.32
C ALA A 75 5.85 -4.64 7.22
N SER A 76 6.61 -5.49 7.92
CA SER A 76 7.75 -5.06 8.72
C SER A 76 8.91 -4.50 7.88
N ALA A 77 9.06 -4.95 6.62
CA ALA A 77 10.16 -4.55 5.76
C ALA A 77 9.92 -3.21 5.06
N VAL A 78 8.67 -2.89 4.70
CA VAL A 78 8.33 -1.67 3.95
C VAL A 78 7.82 -0.53 4.84
N GLY A 79 7.68 -0.74 6.15
CA GLY A 79 7.23 0.29 7.09
C GLY A 79 5.81 0.76 6.78
N VAL A 80 4.87 -0.19 6.64
CA VAL A 80 3.48 0.09 6.25
C VAL A 80 2.84 1.12 7.19
N SER A 81 2.34 2.22 6.60
CA SER A 81 1.39 3.10 7.26
C SER A 81 0.04 2.40 7.28
N VAL A 82 -0.35 1.90 8.44
CA VAL A 82 -1.55 1.09 8.59
C VAL A 82 -2.79 1.99 8.60
N ASP A 83 -3.61 1.91 7.56
CA ASP A 83 -5.01 2.32 7.60
C ASP A 83 -5.86 1.05 7.44
N LEU A 84 -6.20 0.41 8.56
CA LEU A 84 -7.16 -0.70 8.59
C LEU A 84 -8.56 -0.12 8.48
N ARG A 85 -8.92 0.46 7.34
CA ARG A 85 -10.26 1.02 7.15
C ARG A 85 -11.27 -0.14 7.06
N PRO A 86 -12.22 -0.27 8.02
CA PRO A 86 -13.31 -1.24 7.92
C PRO A 86 -14.43 -0.77 6.98
N ASN A 87 -14.34 0.46 6.45
CA ASN A 87 -15.21 1.05 5.44
C ASN A 87 -14.74 2.49 5.22
N SER A 88 -14.09 2.77 4.10
CA SER A 88 -13.61 4.11 3.78
C SER A 88 -14.73 5.03 3.27
N ARG A 89 -15.63 5.44 4.16
CA ARG A 89 -16.48 6.64 3.97
C ARG A 89 -16.10 7.81 4.88
N PHE A 90 -15.09 7.65 5.73
CA PHE A 90 -14.57 8.74 6.55
C PHE A 90 -13.27 9.26 5.94
N GLY A 91 -13.44 10.11 4.93
CA GLY A 91 -12.43 11.13 4.67
C GLY A 91 -12.31 12.01 5.91
N LEU A 92 -11.08 12.36 6.28
CA LEU A 92 -10.74 13.35 7.31
C LEU A 92 -11.38 14.75 7.09
N GLY A 93 -12.24 14.93 6.09
CA GLY A 93 -12.97 16.17 5.80
C GLY A 93 -14.31 16.36 6.52
N ASP A 94 -14.92 15.30 7.10
CA ASP A 94 -16.31 15.41 7.59
C ASP A 94 -16.43 15.67 9.10
N ARG A 95 -15.36 15.51 9.90
CA ARG A 95 -15.43 15.76 11.35
C ARG A 95 -15.28 17.23 11.76
N VAL A 96 -15.08 18.16 10.82
CA VAL A 96 -14.92 19.59 11.14
C VAL A 96 -16.24 20.39 11.06
N LYS A 97 -17.35 19.80 10.59
CA LYS A 97 -18.62 20.54 10.46
C LYS A 97 -19.73 20.20 11.46
N GLN A 98 -19.59 19.16 12.28
CA GLN A 98 -20.62 18.79 13.27
C GLN A 98 -20.19 19.04 14.72
N ALA A 99 -19.51 20.16 14.97
CA ALA A 99 -19.31 20.67 16.33
C ALA A 99 -19.68 22.15 16.47
N ARG A 100 -20.30 22.74 15.43
CA ARG A 100 -20.58 24.18 15.36
C ARG A 100 -22.03 24.53 15.05
N ASP A 101 -22.98 23.63 15.33
CA ASP A 101 -24.42 23.95 15.25
C ASP A 101 -25.19 23.68 16.55
N GLU A 102 -24.55 23.12 17.59
CA GLU A 102 -25.19 22.89 18.90
C GLU A 102 -25.00 24.04 19.91
N GLN A 103 -24.62 25.24 19.45
CA GLN A 103 -24.44 26.41 20.33
C GLN A 103 -25.28 27.64 19.96
N ARG A 104 -26.32 27.53 19.12
CA ARG A 104 -27.18 28.67 18.78
C ARG A 104 -28.69 28.46 18.85
N ALA A 105 -29.16 27.37 19.44
CA ALA A 105 -30.59 27.18 19.70
C ALA A 105 -30.80 26.50 21.05
N GLY A 106 -30.52 27.19 22.15
CA GLY A 106 -30.69 26.54 23.46
C GLY A 106 -30.27 27.31 24.70
N ARG A 107 -30.33 28.65 24.71
CA ARG A 107 -30.76 29.49 25.85
C ARG A 107 -30.55 30.96 25.56
#